data_AF-S0F6S8-F1
#
_entry.id   AF-S0F6S8-F1
#
_cell.length_a   1.000
_cell.length_b   1.000
_cell.length_c   1.000
_cell.angle_alpha   90.00
_cell.angle_beta   90.00
_cell.angle_gamma   90.00
#
_symmetry.space_group_name_H-M   'P 1'
#
loop_
_entity.id
_entity.type
_entity.pdbx_description
1 polymer ?
#
loop_
_entity_poly.entity_id
_entity_poly.type
_entity_poly.pdbx_seq_one_letter_code
_entity_poly.pdbx_strand_id
1 'polypeptide(L)' 'MKIEVMKEEIRQDGRAILSSEDGFSIRMFFNNLSGKNFSGKEYRDYVRNIAFGEMGFRPGTIELYCDGKKVRTGTLPEL' A
#
# COMPACT_ATOMS: atom_id res chain seq x y z
N MET A 1 -5.82 -6.80 29.39
CA MET A 1 -6.08 -7.04 27.95
C MET A 1 -4.76 -6.95 27.23
N LYS A 2 -4.30 -8.01 26.55
CA LYS A 2 -3.30 -7.85 25.50
C LYS A 2 -4.07 -7.32 24.30
N ILE A 3 -3.78 -6.09 23.87
CA ILE A 3 -4.22 -5.65 22.56
C ILE A 3 -3.39 -6.47 21.59
N GLU A 4 -4.01 -7.39 20.86
CA GLU A 4 -3.34 -8.05 19.75
C GLU A 4 -3.00 -6.98 18.72
N VAL A 5 -1.71 -6.74 18.55
CA VAL A 5 -1.20 -5.78 17.58
C VAL A 5 -1.19 -6.50 16.24
N MET A 6 -2.11 -6.13 15.35
CA MET A 6 -2.26 -6.78 14.05
C MET A 6 -1.22 -6.23 13.08
N LYS A 7 -0.36 -7.09 12.54
CA LYS A 7 0.67 -6.68 11.58
C LYS A 7 0.02 -6.54 10.20
N GLU A 8 0.18 -5.37 9.60
CA GLU A 8 -0.31 -5.07 8.25
C GLU A 8 0.86 -4.83 7.31
N GLU A 9 0.73 -5.29 6.07
CA GLU A 9 1.76 -5.15 5.04
C GLU A 9 1.15 -4.81 3.69
N ILE A 10 1.82 -3.95 2.92
CA ILE A 10 1.59 -3.84 1.48
C ILE A 10 2.72 -4.59 0.79
N ARG A 11 2.35 -5.62 0.01
CA ARG A 11 3.27 -6.45 -0.72
C ARG A 11 3.21 -6.21 -2.22
N GLN A 12 4.34 -6.35 -2.89
CA GLN A 12 4.47 -6.41 -4.35
C GLN A 12 5.48 -7.52 -4.68
N ASP A 13 5.17 -8.34 -5.68
CA ASP A 13 5.99 -9.49 -6.09
C ASP A 13 6.34 -10.44 -4.93
N GLY A 14 5.37 -10.66 -4.04
CA GLY A 14 5.53 -11.50 -2.85
C GLY A 14 6.36 -10.92 -1.72
N ARG A 15 6.89 -9.68 -1.85
CA ARG A 15 7.72 -9.00 -0.85
C ARG A 15 6.95 -7.88 -0.16
N ALA A 16 7.09 -7.76 1.16
CA ALA A 16 6.57 -6.60 1.88
C ALA A 16 7.41 -5.36 1.58
N ILE A 17 6.76 -4.32 1.07
CA ILE A 17 7.36 -3.01 0.76
C ILE A 17 7.14 -2.06 1.93
N LEU A 18 5.92 -2.04 2.48
CA LEU A 18 5.57 -1.31 3.70
C LEU A 18 4.99 -2.29 4.72
N SER A 19 5.31 -2.06 6.00
CA SER A 19 4.72 -2.81 7.11
C SER A 19 4.53 -1.92 8.33
N SER A 20 3.44 -2.11 9.07
CA SER A 20 3.22 -1.47 10.35
C SER A 20 2.34 -2.35 11.24
N GLU A 21 2.36 -2.02 12.51
CA GLU A 21 1.60 -2.64 13.59
C GLU A 21 0.62 -1.63 14.23
N ASP A 22 0.57 -0.39 13.73
CA ASP A 22 -0.28 0.68 14.26
C ASP A 22 -1.78 0.54 13.95
N GLY A 23 -2.15 -0.39 13.06
CA GLY A 23 -3.53 -0.69 12.68
C GLY A 23 -4.23 0.35 11.79
N PHE A 24 -3.54 1.40 11.31
CA PHE A 24 -4.16 2.43 10.47
C PHE A 24 -3.31 2.87 9.26
N SER A 25 -2.00 3.02 9.40
CA SER A 25 -1.16 3.66 8.39
C SER A 25 -1.13 2.86 7.08
N ILE A 26 -1.01 1.54 7.19
CA ILE A 26 -0.89 0.65 6.03
C ILE A 26 -2.16 0.69 5.17
N ARG A 27 -3.34 0.69 5.80
CA ARG A 27 -4.61 0.84 5.08
C ARG A 27 -4.72 2.18 4.39
N MET A 28 -4.28 3.26 5.04
CA MET A 28 -4.28 4.60 4.47
C MET A 28 -3.40 4.67 3.23
N PHE A 29 -2.15 4.19 3.33
CA PHE A 29 -1.24 4.14 2.18
C PHE A 29 -1.80 3.27 1.06
N PHE A 30 -2.39 2.11 1.37
CA PHE A 30 -3.02 1.28 0.34
C PHE A 30 -4.15 2.01 -0.39
N ASN A 31 -4.99 2.75 0.33
CA ASN A 31 -6.07 3.53 -0.29
C ASN A 31 -5.52 4.65 -1.19
N ASN A 32 -4.43 5.32 -0.77
CA ASN A 32 -3.73 6.31 -1.58
C ASN A 32 -3.16 5.67 -2.86
N LEU A 33 -2.42 4.56 -2.74
CA LEU A 33 -1.83 3.82 -3.85
C LEU A 33 -2.90 3.30 -4.83
N SER A 34 -4.06 2.91 -4.31
CA SER A 34 -5.19 2.42 -5.13
C SER A 34 -6.06 3.56 -5.71
N GLY A 35 -5.66 4.83 -5.57
CA GLY A 35 -6.40 5.98 -6.10
C GLY A 35 -7.77 6.20 -5.47
N LYS A 36 -8.01 5.69 -4.26
CA LYS A 36 -9.30 5.86 -3.55
C LYS A 36 -9.41 7.21 -2.85
N ASN A 37 -8.31 7.71 -2.30
CA ASN A 37 -8.30 8.94 -1.50
C ASN A 37 -8.11 10.21 -2.34
N PHE A 38 -7.46 10.11 -3.50
CA PHE A 38 -7.26 11.22 -4.43
C PHE A 38 -7.14 10.69 -5.86
N SER A 39 -7.41 11.54 -6.85
CA SER A 39 -7.50 11.17 -8.27
C SER A 39 -6.82 12.21 -9.18
N GLY A 40 -6.78 11.96 -10.49
CA GLY A 40 -6.28 12.95 -11.46
C GLY A 40 -4.79 13.26 -11.32
N LYS A 41 -4.42 14.55 -11.36
CA LYS A 41 -3.02 14.98 -11.31
C LYS A 41 -2.37 14.66 -9.96
N GLU A 42 -3.06 14.89 -8.86
CA GLU A 42 -2.54 14.61 -7.51
C GLU A 42 -2.21 13.14 -7.33
N TYR A 43 -3.07 12.24 -7.82
CA TYR A 43 -2.79 10.80 -7.81
C TYR A 43 -1.55 10.44 -8.64
N ARG A 44 -1.44 10.98 -9.86
CA ARG A 44 -0.27 10.71 -10.71
C ARG A 44 1.02 11.22 -10.08
N ASP A 45 0.99 12.41 -9.48
CA ASP A 45 2.16 12.99 -8.82
C ASP A 45 2.56 12.17 -7.58
N TYR A 46 1.58 11.71 -6.79
CA TYR A 46 1.82 10.83 -5.65
C TYR A 46 2.44 9.50 -6.08
N VAL A 47 1.86 8.84 -7.09
CA VAL A 47 2.38 7.55 -7.57
C VAL A 47 3.78 7.72 -8.14
N ARG A 48 4.02 8.74 -8.97
CA ARG A 48 5.34 8.98 -9.59
C ARG A 48 6.40 9.33 -8.55
N ASN A 49 6.14 10.32 -7.70
CA ASN A 49 7.16 10.89 -6.84
C ASN A 49 7.31 10.11 -5.53
N ILE A 50 6.20 9.63 -4.95
CA ILE A 50 6.21 8.98 -3.64
C ILE A 50 6.21 7.46 -3.78
N ALA A 51 5.25 6.87 -4.50
CA ALA A 51 5.15 5.41 -4.57
C ALA A 51 6.36 4.79 -5.30
N PHE A 52 6.72 5.33 -6.47
CA PHE A 52 7.84 4.84 -7.26
C PHE A 52 9.18 5.45 -6.83
N GLY A 53 9.20 6.74 -6.49
CA GLY A 53 10.43 7.45 -6.14
C GLY A 53 10.98 7.11 -4.75
N GLU A 54 10.12 7.03 -3.74
CA GLU A 54 10.54 6.92 -2.34
C GLU A 54 10.22 5.56 -1.71
N MET A 55 9.01 5.05 -1.94
CA MET A 55 8.54 3.82 -1.27
C MET A 55 9.06 2.53 -1.90
N GLY A 56 9.55 2.59 -3.15
CA GLY A 56 10.11 1.43 -3.86
C GLY A 56 9.07 0.54 -4.55
N PHE A 57 7.84 1.02 -4.74
CA PHE A 57 6.86 0.33 -5.58
C PHE A 57 7.19 0.48 -7.07
N ARG A 58 6.57 -0.37 -7.87
CA ARG A 58 6.61 -0.35 -9.33
C ARG A 58 5.19 -0.46 -9.89
N PRO A 59 4.99 -0.13 -11.17
CA PRO A 59 3.74 -0.45 -11.85
C PRO A 59 3.38 -1.92 -11.68
N GLY A 60 2.07 -2.20 -11.59
CA GLY A 60 1.56 -3.56 -11.43
C GLY A 60 0.84 -3.80 -10.11
N THR A 61 0.65 -5.08 -9.77
CA THR A 61 -0.20 -5.49 -8.66
C THR A 61 0.44 -5.23 -7.31
N ILE A 62 -0.37 -4.75 -6.37
CA ILE A 62 -0.05 -4.65 -4.94
C ILE A 62 -1.09 -5.39 -4.12
N GLU A 63 -0.69 -5.92 -2.97
CA GLU A 63 -1.53 -6.77 -2.12
C GLU A 63 -1.47 -6.28 -0.67
N LEU A 64 -2.63 -6.14 -0.02
CA LEU A 64 -2.73 -5.85 1.41
C LEU A 64 -2.81 -7.17 2.16
N TYR A 65 -1.94 -7.33 3.16
CA TYR A 65 -1.94 -8.45 4.09
C TYR A 65 -2.21 -7.98 5.51
N CYS A 66 -2.95 -8.79 6.27
CA CYS A 66 -3.15 -8.66 7.71
C CYS A 66 -2.79 -10.00 8.35
N ASP A 67 -1.81 -10.01 9.26
CA ASP A 67 -1.26 -11.21 9.90
C ASP A 67 -0.95 -12.34 8.92
N GLY A 68 -0.28 -11.98 7.81
CA GLY A 68 0.12 -12.94 6.77
C GLY A 68 -1.02 -13.43 5.88
N LYS A 69 -2.26 -12.98 6.06
CA LYS A 69 -3.40 -13.29 5.19
C LYS A 69 -3.64 -12.15 4.20
N LYS A 70 -3.72 -12.46 2.90
CA LYS A 70 -4.10 -11.50 1.88
C LYS A 70 -5.57 -11.11 2.06
N VAL A 71 -5.84 -9.81 2.17
CA VAL A 71 -7.20 -9.27 2.36
C VAL A 71 -7.68 -8.43 1.18
N ARG A 72 -6.78 -7.81 0.41
CA ARG A 72 -7.16 -6.96 -0.72
C ARG A 72 -6.05 -6.90 -1.77
N THR A 73 -6.43 -6.64 -3.02
CA THR A 73 -5.52 -6.41 -4.14
C THR A 73 -5.83 -5.05 -4.78
N GLY A 74 -4.78 -4.38 -5.28
CA GLY A 74 -4.85 -3.13 -6.03
C GLY A 74 -3.84 -3.15 -7.18
N THR A 75 -3.92 -2.17 -8.08
CA THR A 75 -3.02 -2.06 -9.23
C THR A 75 -2.49 -0.64 -9.32
N LEU A 76 -1.17 -0.50 -9.37
CA LEU A 76 -0.49 0.75 -9.69
C LEU A 76 -0.37 0.90 -11.21
N PRO A 77 -0.71 2.07 -11.77
CA PRO A 77 -0.66 2.30 -13.20
C PRO A 77 0.77 2.41 -13.73
N GLU A 78 0.93 2.19 -15.03
CA GLU A 78 2.08 2.69 -15.81
C GLU A 78 1.90 4.21 -15.99
N LEU A 79 2.93 5.01 -15.71
CA LEU A 79 2.87 6.50 -15.69
C LEU A 79 3.97 7.19 -16.50
#